data_AF-A0A497Q1C9-F1
#
_entry.id   AF-A0A497Q1C9-F1
#
_cell.length_a   1.000
_cell.length_b   1.000
_cell.length_c   1.000
_cell.angle_alpha   90.00
_cell.angle_beta   90.00
_cell.angle_gamma   90.00
#
_symmetry.space_group_name_H-M   'P 1'
#
loop_
_entity.id
_entity.type
_entity.pdbx_description
1 polymer ?
#
loop_
_entity_poly.entity_id
_entity_poly.type
_entity_poly.pdbx_seq_one_letter_code
_entity_poly.pdbx_strand_id
1 'polypeptide(L)'
;MEDEELVNRLEEVIAYVKSTRSDIDNQSEKLQVALSGILRLTGNTDTMLSNLQGNPEELGAYLIKLSTELSDSFKKHMNHLSRSLVEIRELVSKP
;
A
#
# COMPACT_ATOMS: atom_id res chain seq x y z
N MET A 1 -6.06 35.15 5.28
CA MET A 1 -6.18 34.43 4.00
C MET A 1 -5.07 33.40 3.88
N GLU A 2 -3.80 33.76 4.06
CA GLU A 2 -2.68 32.78 4.06
C GLU A 2 -2.79 31.72 5.17
N ASP A 3 -3.18 32.12 6.39
CA ASP A 3 -3.37 31.15 7.49
C ASP A 3 -4.50 30.14 7.21
N GLU A 4 -5.55 30.57 6.52
CA GLU A 4 -6.68 29.72 6.15
C GLU A 4 -6.29 28.76 5.01
N GLU A 5 -5.51 29.23 4.04
CA GLU A 5 -4.92 28.38 2.99
C GLU A 5 -3.97 27.33 3.58
N LEU A 6 -3.12 27.73 4.54
CA LEU A 6 -2.21 26.82 5.23
C LEU A 6 -2.96 25.75 6.02
N VAL A 7 -3.99 26.14 6.78
CA VAL A 7 -4.84 25.20 7.53
C VAL A 7 -5.52 24.23 6.57
N ASN A 8 -6.11 24.71 5.48
CA ASN A 8 -6.75 23.85 4.48
C ASN A 8 -5.76 22.84 3.86
N ARG A 9 -4.54 23.26 3.52
CA ARG A 9 -3.50 22.36 2.99
C ARG A 9 -3.03 21.32 4.02
N LEU A 10 -2.91 21.70 5.28
CA LEU A 10 -2.59 20.76 6.35
C LEU A 10 -3.71 19.73 6.54
N GLU A 11 -4.97 20.15 6.50
CA GLU A 11 -6.13 19.26 6.59
C GLU A 11 -6.18 18.27 5.41
N GLU A 12 -5.92 18.74 4.19
CA GLU A 12 -5.81 17.88 3.00
C GLU A 12 -4.71 16.83 3.15
N VAL A 13 -3.53 17.22 3.65
CA VAL A 13 -2.43 16.27 3.89
C VAL A 13 -2.79 15.27 4.97
N ILE A 14 -3.44 15.69 6.05
CA ILE A 14 -3.92 14.78 7.11
C ILE A 14 -4.95 13.79 6.54
N ALA A 15 -5.89 14.26 5.73
CA ALA A 15 -6.87 13.41 5.07
C ALA A 15 -6.18 12.41 4.12
N TYR A 16 -5.20 12.87 3.34
CA TYR A 16 -4.40 12.04 2.45
C TYR A 16 -3.64 10.94 3.21
N VAL A 17 -2.99 11.28 4.32
CA VAL A 17 -2.27 10.31 5.16
C VAL A 17 -3.23 9.25 5.74
N LYS A 18 -4.42 9.67 6.19
CA LYS A 18 -5.44 8.73 6.69
C LYS A 18 -5.92 7.77 5.60
N SER A 19 -6.22 8.29 4.40
CA SER A 19 -6.62 7.46 3.26
C SER A 19 -5.51 6.49 2.85
N THR A 20 -4.29 7.01 2.69
CA THR A 20 -3.09 6.24 2.37
C THR A 20 -2.88 5.08 3.34
N ARG A 21 -3.02 5.35 4.65
CA ARG A 21 -2.89 4.32 5.68
C ARG A 21 -3.93 3.22 5.47
N SER A 22 -5.20 3.59 5.25
CA SER A 22 -6.26 2.62 5.00
C SER A 22 -5.98 1.77 3.76
N ASP A 23 -5.44 2.37 2.69
CA ASP A 23 -5.11 1.66 1.46
C ASP A 23 -3.97 0.65 1.67
N ILE A 24 -2.92 1.06 2.38
CA ILE A 24 -1.78 0.20 2.74
C ILE A 24 -2.23 -0.96 3.64
N ASP A 25 -3.05 -0.68 4.65
CA ASP A 25 -3.57 -1.70 5.57
C ASP A 25 -4.39 -2.74 4.80
N ASN A 26 -5.27 -2.31 3.89
CA ASN A 26 -6.06 -3.18 3.02
C ASN A 26 -5.19 -4.05 2.08
N GLN A 27 -4.15 -3.47 1.48
CA GLN A 27 -3.25 -4.21 0.59
C GLN A 27 -2.38 -5.20 1.38
N SER A 28 -1.93 -4.81 2.57
CA SER A 28 -1.17 -5.67 3.47
C SER A 28 -2.00 -6.88 3.93
N GLU A 29 -3.27 -6.66 4.30
CA GLU A 29 -4.19 -7.74 4.66
C GLU A 29 -4.38 -8.71 3.50
N LYS A 30 -4.61 -8.21 2.28
CA LYS A 30 -4.72 -9.06 1.07
C LYS A 30 -3.47 -9.91 0.86
N LEU A 31 -2.29 -9.33 1.03
CA LEU A 31 -1.02 -10.06 0.92
C LEU A 31 -0.90 -11.13 2.02
N GLN A 32 -1.27 -10.83 3.26
CA GLN A 32 -1.24 -11.78 4.37
C GLN A 32 -2.20 -12.94 4.16
N VAL A 33 -3.42 -12.67 3.70
CA VAL A 33 -4.42 -13.70 3.37
C VAL A 33 -3.92 -14.58 2.23
N ALA A 34 -3.38 -13.98 1.16
CA ALA A 34 -2.81 -14.72 0.04
C ALA A 34 -1.63 -15.60 0.47
N LEU A 35 -0.70 -15.05 1.25
CA LEU A 35 0.46 -15.77 1.77
C LEU A 35 0.05 -16.94 2.64
N SER A 36 -0.88 -16.72 3.58
CA SER A 36 -1.39 -17.78 4.46
C SER A 36 -2.09 -18.88 3.67
N GLY A 37 -2.88 -18.51 2.66
CA GLY A 37 -3.54 -19.45 1.76
C GLY A 37 -2.53 -20.30 0.99
N ILE A 38 -1.50 -19.67 0.43
CA ILE A 38 -0.46 -20.35 -0.35
C ILE A 38 0.38 -21.27 0.55
N LEU A 39 0.83 -20.80 1.72
CA LEU A 39 1.57 -21.62 2.68
C LEU A 39 0.75 -22.84 3.14
N ARG A 40 -0.56 -22.69 3.31
CA ARG A 40 -1.45 -23.82 3.63
C ARG A 40 -1.56 -24.81 2.47
N LEU A 41 -1.63 -24.32 1.24
CA LEU A 41 -1.71 -25.17 0.04
C LEU A 41 -0.40 -25.93 -0.20
N THR A 42 0.75 -25.28 0.00
CA THR A 42 2.07 -25.87 -0.24
C THR A 42 2.61 -26.68 0.94
N GLY A 43 2.22 -26.34 2.17
CA GLY A 43 2.63 -27.03 3.40
C GLY A 43 1.85 -28.30 3.72
N ASN A 44 0.62 -28.46 3.20
CA ASN A 44 -0.11 -29.72 3.27
C ASN A 44 0.29 -30.59 2.07
N THR A 45 1.29 -31.45 2.30
CA THR A 45 1.89 -32.39 1.35
C THR A 45 0.89 -32.99 0.33
N ASP A 46 1.15 -32.69 -0.94
CA ASP A 46 0.82 -33.38 -2.19
C ASP A 46 -0.62 -33.67 -2.61
N THR A 47 -1.64 -33.53 -1.75
CA THR A 47 -3.02 -33.92 -2.15
C THR A 47 -3.94 -32.74 -2.46
N MET A 48 -3.78 -31.57 -1.85
CA MET A 48 -4.76 -30.49 -2.03
C MET A 48 -4.53 -29.69 -3.32
N LEU A 49 -3.28 -29.35 -3.62
CA LEU A 49 -2.90 -28.54 -4.79
C LEU A 49 -3.01 -29.32 -6.10
N SER A 50 -2.62 -30.61 -6.08
CA SER A 50 -2.77 -31.54 -7.20
C SER A 50 -4.24 -31.80 -7.55
N ASN A 51 -5.12 -31.94 -6.54
CA ASN A 51 -6.57 -32.06 -6.73
C ASN A 51 -7.24 -30.77 -7.22
N LEU A 52 -6.60 -29.61 -7.00
CA LEU A 52 -7.08 -28.30 -7.47
C LEU A 52 -6.53 -27.91 -8.85
N GLN A 53 -5.70 -28.76 -9.48
CA GLN A 53 -4.99 -28.46 -10.75
C GLN A 53 -4.21 -27.12 -10.72
N GLY A 54 -3.86 -26.61 -9.54
CA GLY A 54 -3.17 -25.33 -9.41
C GLY A 54 -1.69 -25.46 -9.70
N ASN A 55 -1.10 -24.48 -10.40
CA ASN A 55 0.35 -24.40 -10.59
C ASN A 55 1.00 -23.63 -9.41
N PRO A 56 1.88 -24.26 -8.61
CA PRO A 56 2.58 -23.58 -7.52
C PRO A 56 3.40 -22.35 -7.95
N GLU A 57 3.92 -22.34 -9.19
CA GLU A 57 4.68 -21.21 -9.72
C GLU A 57 3.80 -19.96 -9.91
N GLU A 58 2.54 -20.15 -10.31
CA GLU A 58 1.58 -19.06 -10.46
C GLU A 58 1.21 -18.44 -9.11
N LEU A 59 1.13 -19.25 -8.05
CA LEU A 59 0.94 -18.78 -6.68
C LEU A 59 2.11 -17.92 -6.20
N GLY A 60 3.35 -18.36 -6.48
CA GLY A 60 4.55 -17.58 -6.19
C GLY A 60 4.57 -16.25 -6.95
N ALA A 61 4.28 -16.28 -8.26
CA ALA A 61 4.17 -15.09 -9.09
C ALA A 61 3.09 -14.12 -8.59
N TYR A 62 1.97 -14.63 -8.11
CA TYR A 62 0.91 -13.81 -7.51
C TYR A 62 1.36 -13.09 -6.24
N LEU A 63 2.10 -13.75 -5.34
CA LEU A 63 2.67 -13.10 -4.15
C LEU A 63 3.67 -12.01 -4.52
N ILE A 64 4.54 -12.27 -5.50
CA ILE A 64 5.50 -11.28 -5.99
C ILE A 64 4.75 -10.06 -6.55
N LYS A 65 3.70 -10.29 -7.33
CA LYS A 65 2.84 -9.22 -7.87
C LYS A 65 2.23 -8.39 -6.74
N LEU A 66 1.56 -9.01 -5.76
CA LEU A 66 0.96 -8.30 -4.64
C LEU A 66 1.99 -7.50 -3.82
N SER A 67 3.15 -8.09 -3.56
CA SER A 67 4.24 -7.40 -2.85
C SER A 67 4.79 -6.22 -3.65
N THR A 68 4.87 -6.34 -4.97
CA THR A 68 5.34 -5.26 -5.86
C THR A 68 4.31 -4.13 -5.90
N GLU A 69 3.03 -4.45 -6.04
CA GLU A 69 1.93 -3.48 -6.04
C GLU A 69 1.88 -2.69 -4.72
N LEU A 70 2.05 -3.37 -3.57
CA LEU A 70 2.14 -2.72 -2.26
C LEU A 70 3.35 -1.78 -2.16
N SER A 71 4.52 -2.23 -2.60
CA SER A 71 5.74 -1.42 -2.59
C SER A 71 5.61 -0.17 -3.46
N ASP A 72 5.04 -0.33 -4.66
CA ASP A 72 4.83 0.78 -5.60
C ASP A 72 3.77 1.76 -5.09
N SER A 73 2.68 1.27 -4.49
CA SER A 73 1.69 2.10 -3.83
C SER A 73 2.34 2.92 -2.71
N PHE A 74 3.08 2.26 -1.80
CA PHE A 74 3.79 2.94 -0.72
C PHE A 74 4.73 4.04 -1.22
N LYS A 75 5.56 3.74 -2.23
CA LYS A 75 6.47 4.73 -2.84
C LYS A 75 5.73 5.92 -3.43
N LYS A 76 4.61 5.68 -4.15
CA LYS A 76 3.78 6.75 -4.71
C LYS A 76 3.25 7.66 -3.60
N HIS A 77 2.73 7.08 -2.52
CA HIS A 77 2.21 7.85 -1.40
C HIS A 77 3.30 8.66 -0.69
N MET A 78 4.47 8.07 -0.44
CA MET A 78 5.61 8.79 0.16
C MET A 78 6.12 9.94 -0.71
N ASN A 79 6.16 9.74 -2.03
CA ASN A 79 6.55 10.80 -2.96
C ASN A 79 5.52 11.93 -2.97
N HIS A 80 4.22 11.61 -2.93
CA HIS A 80 3.18 12.63 -2.85
C HIS A 80 3.27 13.43 -1.55
N LEU A 81 3.35 12.74 -0.41
CA LEU A 81 3.49 13.37 0.91
C LEU A 81 4.72 14.29 0.96
N SER A 82 5.85 13.83 0.44
CA SER A 82 7.07 14.65 0.40
C SER A 82 6.88 15.95 -0.39
N ARG A 83 6.17 15.90 -1.53
CA ARG A 83 5.86 17.09 -2.33
C ARG A 83 4.90 18.02 -1.58
N SER A 84 3.83 17.50 -1.01
CA SER A 84 2.86 18.30 -0.27
C SER A 84 3.49 19.00 0.95
N LEU A 85 4.43 18.32 1.64
CA LEU A 85 5.17 18.94 2.74
C LEU A 85 6.12 20.06 2.27
N VAL A 86 6.72 19.93 1.08
CA VAL A 86 7.53 21.00 0.48
C VAL A 86 6.64 22.20 0.14
N GLU A 87 5.49 21.99 -0.48
CA GLU A 87 4.53 23.05 -0.82
C GLU A 87 4.04 23.79 0.43
N ILE A 88 3.70 23.05 1.50
CA ILE A 88 3.31 23.64 2.79
C ILE A 88 4.46 24.45 3.39
N ARG A 89 5.69 23.92 3.37
CA ARG A 89 6.86 24.65 3.87
C ARG A 89 7.07 25.96 3.11
N GLU A 90 6.88 25.95 1.79
CA GLU A 90 6.99 27.15 0.97
C GLU A 90 5.92 28.19 1.33
N LEU A 91 4.69 27.77 1.62
CA LEU A 91 3.64 28.66 2.10
C LEU A 91 4.00 29.32 3.44
N VAL A 92 4.59 28.58 4.37
CA VAL A 92 5.05 29.13 5.67
C VAL A 92 6.29 30.02 5.53
N SER A 93 7.07 29.86 4.45
CA SER A 93 8.32 30.60 4.23
C SER A 93 8.14 31.88 3.41
N LYS A 94 6.93 32.17 2.91
CA LYS A 94 6.63 33.42 2.21
C LYS A 94 6.51 34.57 3.24
N PRO A 95 7.18 35.71 3.02
CA PRO A 95 7.13 36.88 3.91
C PRO A 95 5.84 37.69 3.79
#